data_AF-A0A7X1JAS9-F1
#
_entry.id   AF-A0A7X1JAS9-F1
#
_cell.length_a   1.000
_cell.length_b   1.000
_cell.length_c   1.000
_cell.angle_alpha   90.00
_cell.angle_beta   90.00
_cell.angle_gamma   90.00
#
_symmetry.space_group_name_H-M   'P 1'
#
loop_
_entity.id
_entity.type
_entity.pdbx_description
1 polymer ?
#
loop_
_entity_poly.entity_id
_entity_poly.type
_entity_poly.pdbx_seq_one_letter_code
_entity_poly.pdbx_strand_id
1 'polypeptide(L)'
;MTHRGRPRVHLLTGGPAWEERRAAPKPGYSKAPYRGFSKNQRKARKPLNAIMAQLAEAMKQRDWRAARIARSAAWDEVNKLDEDLTRQERKKLWQYKQSLLAGEAQDRRRDVRRRTLPPRTPT
;
A
#
# COMPACT_ATOMS: atom_id res chain seq x y z
N MET A 1 23.74 62.71 10.52
CA MET A 1 22.38 62.44 11.05
C MET A 1 21.42 62.43 9.85
N THR A 2 21.15 61.24 9.30
CA THR A 2 19.89 60.45 9.46
C THR A 2 18.71 61.12 8.73
N HIS A 3 17.96 60.53 7.79
CA HIS A 3 17.70 59.14 7.43
C HIS A 3 17.35 59.07 5.92
N ARG A 4 17.93 58.12 5.17
CA ARG A 4 17.36 57.67 3.89
C ARG A 4 16.18 56.75 4.23
N GLY A 5 14.95 57.24 4.07
CA GLY A 5 13.74 56.46 4.28
C GLY A 5 13.68 55.28 3.32
N ARG A 6 13.79 54.06 3.84
CA ARG A 6 13.59 52.83 3.05
C ARG A 6 12.09 52.65 2.80
N PRO A 7 11.64 52.29 1.57
CA PRO A 7 10.26 51.92 1.35
C PRO A 7 9.93 50.65 2.13
N ARG A 8 8.95 50.72 3.02
CA ARG A 8 8.40 49.55 3.70
C ARG A 8 7.52 48.82 2.70
N VAL A 9 8.00 47.70 2.17
CA VAL A 9 7.18 46.78 1.39
C VAL A 9 6.14 46.20 2.35
N HIS A 10 4.91 46.71 2.28
CA HIS A 10 3.76 46.05 2.88
C HIS A 10 3.48 44.81 2.03
N LEU A 11 3.90 43.63 2.49
CA LEU A 11 3.31 42.38 2.03
C LEU A 11 1.85 42.41 2.47
N LEU A 12 0.96 42.77 1.55
CA LEU A 12 -0.46 42.47 1.68
C LEU A 12 -0.58 40.95 1.63
N THR A 13 -0.70 40.35 2.81
CA THR A 13 -1.03 38.94 3.02
C THR A 13 -2.48 38.70 2.56
N GLY A 14 -2.71 38.83 1.25
CA GLY A 14 -4.01 38.65 0.59
C GLY A 14 -3.98 37.53 -0.46
N GLY A 15 -2.99 36.65 -0.40
CA GLY A 15 -2.98 35.42 -1.19
C GLY A 15 -3.64 34.30 -0.38
N PRO A 16 -4.51 33.47 -0.98
CA PRO A 16 -5.14 32.35 -0.29
C PRO A 16 -4.07 31.49 0.39
N ALA A 17 -4.32 31.15 1.66
CA ALA A 17 -3.42 30.35 2.47
C ALA A 17 -3.02 29.09 1.69
N TRP A 18 -1.81 28.59 1.88
CA TRP A 18 -1.34 27.37 1.22
C TRP A 18 -2.32 26.18 1.38
N GLU A 19 -3.11 26.19 2.46
CA GLU A 19 -4.17 25.23 2.74
C GLU A 19 -5.35 25.31 1.76
N GLU A 20 -5.76 26.52 1.33
CA GLU A 20 -6.83 26.71 0.34
C GLU A 20 -6.42 26.22 -1.06
N ARG A 21 -5.12 26.29 -1.40
CA ARG A 21 -4.61 25.74 -2.67
C ARG A 21 -4.66 24.21 -2.72
N ARG A 22 -4.63 23.52 -1.57
CA ARG A 22 -4.80 22.06 -1.49
C ARG A 22 -6.27 21.65 -1.52
N ALA A 23 -7.15 22.48 -0.95
CA ALA A 23 -8.58 22.23 -0.91
C ALA A 23 -9.28 22.49 -2.26
N ALA A 24 -8.70 23.34 -3.12
CA ALA A 24 -9.20 23.60 -4.45
C ALA A 24 -9.06 22.35 -5.36
N PRO A 25 -10.15 21.70 -5.78
CA PRO A 25 -10.06 20.61 -6.76
C PRO A 25 -9.50 21.18 -8.07
N LYS A 26 -8.43 20.58 -8.59
CA LYS A 26 -7.82 20.98 -9.86
C LYS A 26 -8.90 21.04 -10.96
N PRO A 27 -9.11 22.20 -11.62
CA PRO A 27 -10.05 22.31 -12.73
C PRO A 27 -9.51 21.47 -13.89
N GLY A 28 -10.09 20.28 -14.07
CA GLY A 28 -9.61 19.24 -14.99
C GLY A 28 -9.81 17.82 -14.46
N TYR A 29 -9.89 17.64 -13.13
CA TYR A 29 -10.44 16.41 -12.56
C TYR A 29 -11.95 16.56 -12.48
N SER A 30 -12.61 16.21 -13.59
CA SER A 30 -14.05 16.02 -13.61
C SER A 30 -14.46 15.17 -12.40
N LYS A 31 -15.30 15.73 -11.53
CA LYS A 31 -16.16 14.98 -10.61
C LYS A 31 -17.06 14.07 -11.46
N ALA A 32 -16.52 12.97 -11.94
CA ALA A 32 -17.34 11.89 -12.49
C ALA A 32 -18.01 11.22 -11.28
N PRO A 33 -19.35 11.16 -11.24
CA PRO A 33 -20.06 10.53 -10.14
C PRO A 33 -19.68 9.05 -10.14
N TYR A 34 -19.36 8.51 -8.96
CA TYR A 34 -19.28 7.09 -8.58
C TYR A 34 -19.67 6.10 -9.71
N ARG A 35 -18.83 5.97 -10.74
CA ARG A 35 -19.02 4.97 -11.78
C ARG A 35 -18.11 3.83 -11.38
N GLY A 36 -18.73 2.76 -10.89
CA GLY A 36 -18.03 1.51 -10.69
C GLY A 36 -17.17 1.16 -11.91
N PHE A 37 -16.06 0.46 -11.65
CA PHE A 37 -15.06 0.07 -12.63
C PHE A 37 -15.64 -0.21 -14.02
N SER A 38 -15.07 0.42 -15.05
CA SER A 38 -15.38 0.15 -16.46
C SER A 38 -15.34 -1.36 -16.74
N LYS A 39 -16.12 -1.85 -17.72
CA LYS A 39 -16.10 -3.27 -18.13
C LYS A 39 -14.66 -3.75 -18.43
N ASN A 40 -13.82 -2.89 -19.01
CA ASN A 40 -12.42 -3.21 -19.29
C ASN A 40 -11.56 -3.26 -18.03
N GLN A 41 -11.79 -2.35 -17.08
CA GLN A 41 -11.10 -2.36 -15.78
C GLN A 41 -11.50 -3.58 -14.93
N ARG A 42 -12.78 -3.99 -14.96
CA ARG A 42 -13.23 -5.22 -14.28
C ARG A 42 -12.58 -6.46 -14.89
N LYS A 43 -12.44 -6.52 -16.22
CA LYS A 43 -11.72 -7.60 -16.91
C LYS A 43 -10.23 -7.60 -16.52
N ALA A 44 -9.58 -6.45 -16.51
CA ALA A 44 -8.17 -6.31 -16.15
C ALA A 44 -7.89 -6.63 -14.66
N ARG A 45 -8.88 -6.47 -13.76
CA ARG A 45 -8.75 -6.85 -12.34
C ARG A 45 -9.05 -8.31 -12.02
N LYS A 46 -9.68 -9.07 -12.93
CA LYS A 46 -9.92 -10.51 -12.72
C LYS A 46 -8.64 -11.30 -12.38
N PRO A 47 -7.52 -11.17 -13.15
CA PRO A 47 -6.29 -11.90 -12.81
C PRO A 47 -5.76 -11.50 -11.44
N LEU A 48 -5.74 -10.20 -11.13
CA LEU A 48 -5.32 -9.70 -9.82
C LEU A 48 -6.15 -10.30 -8.67
N ASN A 49 -7.48 -10.34 -8.80
CA ASN A 49 -8.35 -10.90 -7.76
C ASN A 49 -8.09 -12.40 -7.53
N ALA A 50 -7.85 -13.16 -8.60
CA ALA A 50 -7.52 -14.57 -8.51
C ALA A 50 -6.19 -14.79 -7.76
N ILE A 51 -5.16 -14.00 -8.09
CA ILE A 51 -3.86 -14.11 -7.41
C ILE A 51 -3.96 -13.65 -5.95
N MET A 52 -4.75 -12.62 -5.65
CA MET A 52 -5.00 -12.18 -4.28
C MET A 52 -5.71 -13.25 -3.44
N ALA A 53 -6.63 -14.02 -4.04
CA ALA A 53 -7.27 -15.16 -3.37
C ALA A 53 -6.27 -16.29 -3.11
N GLN A 54 -5.42 -16.62 -4.09
CA GLN A 54 -4.34 -17.61 -3.92
C GLN A 54 -3.34 -17.17 -2.83
N LEU A 55 -2.98 -15.89 -2.79
CA LEU A 55 -2.12 -15.32 -1.76
C LEU A 55 -2.75 -15.48 -0.37
N ALA A 56 -4.04 -15.16 -0.23
CA ALA A 56 -4.75 -15.30 1.04
C ALA A 56 -4.78 -16.77 1.50
N GLU A 57 -4.97 -17.71 0.57
CA GLU A 57 -4.99 -19.14 0.87
C GLU A 57 -3.61 -19.68 1.26
N ALA A 58 -2.56 -19.32 0.52
CA ALA A 58 -1.18 -19.67 0.86
C ALA A 58 -0.76 -19.15 2.25
N MET A 59 -1.20 -17.93 2.60
CA MET A 59 -0.99 -17.36 3.94
C MET A 59 -1.71 -18.14 5.05
N LYS A 60 -2.93 -18.64 4.80
CA LYS A 60 -3.66 -19.50 5.78
C LYS A 60 -2.96 -20.83 5.98
N GLN A 61 -2.48 -21.44 4.90
CA GLN A 61 -1.76 -22.72 4.93
C GLN A 61 -0.33 -22.57 5.47
N ARG A 62 0.13 -21.34 5.72
CA ARG A 62 1.49 -21.01 6.17
C ARG A 62 2.55 -21.48 5.16
N ASP A 63 2.17 -21.62 3.89
CA ASP A 63 3.11 -21.84 2.80
C ASP A 63 3.73 -20.51 2.39
N TRP A 64 4.82 -20.15 3.07
CA TRP A 64 5.52 -18.89 2.88
C TRP A 64 6.15 -18.77 1.49
N ARG A 65 6.49 -19.90 0.84
CA ARG A 65 7.09 -19.91 -0.50
C ARG A 65 6.03 -19.59 -1.54
N ALA A 66 4.90 -20.31 -1.52
CA ALA A 66 3.78 -20.04 -2.40
C ALA A 66 3.25 -18.61 -2.21
N ALA A 67 3.15 -18.14 -0.96
CA ALA A 67 2.72 -16.77 -0.67
C ALA A 67 3.68 -15.70 -1.25
N ARG A 68 4.99 -15.94 -1.26
CA ARG A 68 5.96 -15.02 -1.89
C ARG A 68 5.76 -14.94 -3.41
N ILE A 69 5.59 -16.09 -4.06
CA ILE A 69 5.38 -16.18 -5.51
C ILE A 69 4.08 -15.47 -5.89
N ALA A 70 2.98 -15.80 -5.20
CA ALA A 70 1.67 -15.17 -5.44
C ALA A 70 1.71 -13.66 -5.22
N ARG A 71 2.39 -13.19 -4.17
CA ARG A 71 2.54 -11.75 -3.92
C ARG A 71 3.32 -11.05 -5.04
N SER A 72 4.40 -11.66 -5.54
CA SER A 72 5.16 -11.09 -6.67
C SER A 72 4.29 -10.96 -7.90
N ALA A 73 3.60 -12.05 -8.27
CA ALA A 73 2.69 -12.07 -9.42
C ALA A 73 1.56 -11.03 -9.27
N ALA A 74 1.00 -10.86 -8.07
CA ALA A 74 -0.01 -9.84 -7.82
C ALA A 74 0.54 -8.41 -7.97
N TRP A 75 1.81 -8.19 -7.65
CA TRP A 75 2.47 -6.89 -7.84
C TRP A 75 2.68 -6.58 -9.32
N ASP A 76 3.07 -7.59 -10.12
CA ASP A 76 3.21 -7.46 -11.56
C ASP A 76 1.88 -7.13 -12.24
N GLU A 77 0.78 -7.78 -11.82
CA GLU A 77 -0.56 -7.46 -12.32
C GLU A 77 -1.04 -6.06 -11.91
N VAL A 78 -0.69 -5.60 -10.70
CA VAL A 78 -1.01 -4.25 -10.24
C VAL A 78 -0.24 -3.17 -10.98
N ASN A 79 0.97 -3.45 -11.45
CA ASN A 79 1.76 -2.52 -12.25
C ASN A 79 1.22 -2.33 -13.67
N LYS A 80 0.45 -3.31 -14.19
CA LYS A 80 -0.22 -3.23 -15.50
C LYS A 80 -1.49 -2.38 -15.46
N LEU A 81 -1.95 -1.98 -14.28
CA LEU A 81 -3.18 -1.22 -14.05
C LEU A 81 -2.86 0.21 -13.64
N ASP A 82 -3.76 1.14 -13.97
CA ASP A 82 -3.64 2.54 -13.55
C ASP A 82 -3.50 2.68 -12.02
N GLU A 83 -2.59 3.57 -11.59
CA GLU A 83 -2.23 3.73 -10.17
C GLU A 83 -3.41 4.19 -9.30
N ASP A 84 -4.25 5.09 -9.82
CA ASP A 84 -5.42 5.60 -9.12
C ASP A 84 -6.46 4.50 -8.85
N LEU A 85 -6.51 3.48 -9.71
CA LEU A 85 -7.45 2.37 -9.63
C LEU A 85 -6.92 1.20 -8.78
N THR A 86 -5.63 1.22 -8.41
CA THR A 86 -4.97 0.13 -7.66
C THR A 86 -4.42 0.54 -6.30
N ARG A 87 -4.66 1.76 -5.85
CA ARG A 87 -4.11 2.28 -4.58
C ARG A 87 -4.49 1.42 -3.37
N GLN A 88 -5.72 0.90 -3.33
CA GLN A 88 -6.16 0.03 -2.24
C GLN A 88 -5.50 -1.35 -2.29
N GLU A 89 -5.34 -1.90 -3.50
CA GLU A 89 -4.70 -3.19 -3.77
C GLU A 89 -3.22 -3.15 -3.41
N ARG A 90 -2.52 -2.07 -3.79
CA ARG A 90 -1.13 -1.81 -3.41
C ARG A 90 -0.97 -1.77 -1.88
N LYS A 91 -1.89 -1.09 -1.18
CA LYS A 91 -1.91 -1.07 0.30
C LYS A 91 -2.10 -2.47 0.88
N LYS A 92 -3.04 -3.26 0.36
CA LYS A 92 -3.27 -4.65 0.79
C LYS A 92 -2.05 -5.53 0.54
N LEU A 93 -1.42 -5.43 -0.64
CA LEU A 93 -0.21 -6.19 -0.97
C LEU A 93 0.99 -5.82 -0.09
N TRP A 94 1.06 -4.56 0.34
CA TRP A 94 2.04 -4.13 1.34
C TRP A 94 1.75 -4.74 2.71
N GLN A 95 0.48 -4.78 3.16
CA GLN A 95 0.09 -5.45 4.40
C GLN A 95 0.44 -6.95 4.36
N TYR A 96 0.13 -7.64 3.26
CA TYR A 96 0.51 -9.04 3.07
C TYR A 96 2.03 -9.26 3.14
N LYS A 97 2.84 -8.33 2.61
CA LYS A 97 4.30 -8.38 2.75
C LYS A 97 4.72 -8.41 4.22
N GLN A 98 4.16 -7.50 5.03
CA GLN A 98 4.49 -7.41 6.45
C GLN A 98 4.07 -8.68 7.18
N SER A 99 2.86 -9.17 6.93
CA SER A 99 2.36 -10.41 7.53
C SER A 99 3.19 -11.63 7.14
N LEU A 100 3.65 -11.71 5.89
CA LEU A 100 4.50 -12.81 5.42
C LEU A 100 5.84 -12.82 6.15
N LEU A 101 6.50 -11.67 6.26
CA LEU A 101 7.77 -11.55 6.98
C LEU A 101 7.61 -11.90 8.47
N ALA A 102 6.53 -11.44 9.10
CA ALA A 102 6.23 -11.76 10.49
C ALA A 102 5.95 -13.26 10.70
N GLY A 103 5.15 -13.87 9.84
CA GLY A 103 4.82 -15.30 9.89
C GLY A 103 6.05 -16.18 9.71
N GLU A 104 6.90 -15.87 8.72
CA GLU A 104 8.13 -16.61 8.47
C GLU A 104 9.15 -16.45 9.62
N ALA A 105 9.23 -15.27 10.22
CA ALA A 105 10.08 -15.06 11.40
C ALA A 105 9.56 -15.85 12.62
N GLN A 106 8.24 -15.91 12.80
CA GLN A 106 7.62 -16.67 13.90
C GLN A 106 7.85 -18.17 13.75
N ASP A 107 7.74 -18.72 12.54
CA ASP A 107 7.98 -20.15 12.30
C ASP A 107 9.44 -20.52 12.45
N ARG A 108 10.36 -19.72 11.92
CA ARG A 108 11.80 -19.91 12.19
C ARG A 108 12.12 -19.93 13.68
N ARG A 109 11.52 -19.03 14.46
CA ARG A 109 11.70 -19.00 15.93
C ARG A 109 11.14 -20.27 16.61
N ARG A 110 10.01 -20.80 16.14
CA ARG A 110 9.42 -22.05 16.66
C ARG A 110 10.31 -23.25 16.37
N ASP A 111 10.85 -23.35 15.16
CA ASP A 111 11.74 -24.45 14.76
C ASP A 111 13.03 -24.44 15.56
N VAL A 112 13.65 -23.27 15.75
CA VAL A 112 14.83 -23.12 16.60
C VAL A 112 14.53 -23.58 18.03
N ARG A 113 13.43 -23.11 18.63
CA ARG A 113 13.03 -23.53 19.99
C ARG A 113 12.85 -25.04 20.12
N ARG A 114 12.22 -25.68 19.13
CA ARG A 114 12.02 -27.14 19.10
C ARG A 114 13.33 -27.91 19.04
N ARG A 115 14.33 -27.39 18.31
CA ARG A 115 15.65 -28.01 18.20
C ARG A 115 16.51 -27.83 19.45
N THR A 116 16.34 -26.72 20.17
CA THR A 116 17.18 -26.37 21.33
C THR A 116 16.66 -26.90 22.67
N LEU A 117 15.42 -27.38 22.76
CA LEU A 117 14.87 -27.94 23.99
C LEU A 117 15.28 -29.41 24.14
N PRO A 118 15.94 -29.82 25.25
CA PRO A 118 16.22 -31.22 25.50
C PRO A 118 14.89 -32.00 25.63
N PRO A 119 14.86 -33.29 25.23
CA PRO A 119 13.67 -34.11 25.40
C PRO A 119 13.31 -34.13 26.88
N ARG A 120 12.06 -33.77 27.20
CA ARG A 120 11.52 -33.89 28.55
C ARG A 120 11.50 -35.37 28.89
N THR A 121 12.42 -35.81 29.75
CA THR A 121 12.39 -37.15 30.32
C THR A 121 11.12 -37.28 31.17
N PRO A 122 10.24 -38.25 30.89
CA PRO A 122 9.16 -38.57 31.80
C PRO A 122 9.76 -39.16 33.08
N THR A 123 9.47 -38.53 34.22
CA THR A 123 9.69 -39.07 35.57
C THR A 123 8.55 -39.99 35.97
#